data_AF-A0A0C9VJP9-F1
#
_entry.id   AF-A0A0C9VJP9-F1
#
_cell.length_a   1.000
_cell.length_b   1.000
_cell.length_c   1.000
_cell.angle_alpha   90.00
_cell.angle_beta   90.00
_cell.angle_gamma   90.00
#
_symmetry.space_group_name_H-M   'P 1'
#
loop_
_entity.id
_entity.type
_entity.pdbx_description
1 polymer ?
#
loop_
_entity_poly.entity_id
_entity_poly.type
_entity_poly.pdbx_seq_one_letter_code
_entity_poly.pdbx_strand_id
1 'polypeptide(L)'
;QCQYCNIPLLTGERSGGFCCGLRGKYAGVIEPLPPLPPQFQWLAMQPGISFLSRKLNLLFSFAALESTERFPILSGPQGFIAIQGRVYHR
;
A
#
# COMPACT_ATOMS: atom_id res chain seq x y z
N GLN A 1 14.46 -10.56 -6.31
CA GLN A 1 14.06 -9.80 -7.51
C GLN A 1 13.06 -10.63 -8.30
N CYS A 2 12.15 -9.99 -9.05
CA CYS A 2 11.25 -10.72 -9.93
C CYS A 2 11.98 -11.20 -11.19
N GLN A 3 11.79 -12.45 -11.59
CA GLN A 3 12.45 -13.02 -12.78
C GLN A 3 11.95 -12.46 -14.13
N TYR A 4 10.83 -11.74 -14.14
CA TYR A 4 10.25 -11.18 -15.36
C TYR A 4 10.52 -9.68 -15.50
N CYS A 5 10.23 -8.91 -14.44
CA CYS A 5 10.35 -7.45 -14.43
C CYS A 5 11.68 -6.94 -13.81
N ASN A 6 12.53 -7.84 -13.28
CA ASN A 6 13.78 -7.53 -12.55
C ASN A 6 13.64 -6.59 -11.33
N ILE A 7 12.42 -6.23 -10.92
CA ILE A 7 12.22 -5.35 -9.78
C ILE A 7 12.73 -6.02 -8.49
N PRO A 8 13.36 -5.25 -7.58
CA PRO A 8 13.60 -5.69 -6.21
C PRO A 8 12.28 -6.10 -5.56
N LEU A 9 12.28 -7.27 -4.94
CA LEU A 9 11.12 -7.75 -4.18
C LEU A 9 11.39 -7.49 -2.71
N LEU A 10 10.35 -7.07 -1.98
CA LEU A 10 10.44 -6.89 -0.54
C LEU A 10 10.50 -8.25 0.18
N THR A 11 10.94 -8.23 1.44
CA THR A 11 11.09 -9.45 2.24
C THR A 11 9.78 -10.23 2.33
N GLY A 12 9.78 -11.48 1.84
CA GLY A 12 8.61 -12.36 1.86
C GLY A 12 7.72 -12.33 0.62
N GLU A 13 7.98 -11.45 -0.34
CA GLU A 13 7.28 -11.46 -1.63
C GLU A 13 7.77 -12.60 -2.52
N ARG A 14 6.83 -13.27 -3.21
CA ARG A 14 7.14 -14.36 -4.13
C ARG A 14 7.47 -13.83 -5.53
N SER A 15 8.52 -14.37 -6.15
CA SER A 15 8.86 -14.10 -7.54
C SER A 15 7.70 -14.44 -8.48
N GLY A 16 7.30 -13.50 -9.33
CA GLY A 16 6.22 -13.71 -10.30
C GLY A 16 4.83 -13.84 -9.68
N GLY A 17 4.58 -13.24 -8.52
CA GLY A 17 3.24 -13.12 -7.92
C GLY A 17 2.75 -11.68 -7.82
N PHE A 18 3.62 -10.77 -7.33
CA PHE A 18 3.28 -9.38 -7.06
C PHE A 18 3.33 -8.49 -8.33
N CYS A 19 4.51 -8.28 -8.95
CA CYS A 19 4.61 -7.33 -10.09
C CYS A 19 3.99 -7.85 -11.40
N CYS A 20 4.30 -9.08 -11.82
CA CYS A 20 3.91 -9.58 -13.15
C CYS A 20 2.72 -10.54 -13.15
N GLY A 21 2.08 -10.75 -11.99
CA GLY A 21 1.10 -11.82 -11.79
C GLY A 21 1.68 -13.22 -11.94
N LEU A 22 0.87 -14.23 -11.60
CA LEU A 22 1.23 -15.65 -11.63
C LEU A 22 1.94 -16.02 -12.95
N ARG A 23 3.16 -16.54 -12.82
CA ARG A 23 4.01 -16.98 -13.94
C ARG A 23 4.25 -15.90 -15.01
N GLY A 24 4.25 -14.63 -14.61
CA GLY A 24 4.57 -13.53 -15.53
C GLY A 24 3.45 -13.18 -16.50
N LYS A 25 2.20 -13.54 -16.20
CA LYS A 25 1.02 -13.27 -17.03
C LYS A 25 0.95 -11.84 -17.59
N TYR A 26 1.44 -10.86 -16.83
CA TYR A 26 1.38 -9.44 -17.19
C TYR A 26 2.75 -8.83 -17.50
N ALA A 27 3.80 -9.65 -17.63
CA ALA A 27 5.17 -9.17 -17.82
C ALA A 27 5.36 -8.34 -19.10
N GLY A 28 4.62 -8.64 -20.17
CA GLY A 28 4.68 -7.89 -21.43
C GLY A 28 3.67 -6.76 -21.57
N VAL A 29 2.81 -6.56 -20.56
CA VAL A 29 1.70 -5.58 -20.59
C VAL A 29 1.94 -4.44 -19.61
N ILE A 30 2.64 -4.71 -18.51
CA ILE A 30 2.89 -3.74 -17.45
C ILE A 30 4.29 -3.15 -17.67
N GLU A 31 4.37 -1.83 -17.77
CA GLU A 31 5.65 -1.13 -17.77
C GLU A 31 6.37 -1.35 -16.42
N PRO A 32 7.71 -1.50 -16.42
CA PRO A 32 8.46 -1.61 -15.19
C PRO A 32 8.17 -0.43 -14.26
N LEU A 33 7.96 -0.71 -12.97
CA LEU A 33 7.79 0.35 -11.97
C LEU A 33 9.07 1.22 -11.94
N PRO A 34 8.92 2.54 -11.71
CA PRO A 34 10.07 3.41 -11.53
C PRO A 34 10.92 2.95 -10.33
N PRO A 35 12.24 3.20 -10.35
CA PRO A 35 13.12 2.83 -9.27
C PRO A 35 12.68 3.52 -7.97
N LEU A 36 12.86 2.82 -6.85
CA LEU A 36 12.55 3.36 -5.54
C LEU A 36 13.40 4.62 -5.30
N PRO A 37 12.82 5.75 -4.87
CA PRO A 37 13.60 6.96 -4.61
C PRO A 37 14.67 6.68 -3.54
N PRO A 38 15.88 7.27 -3.66
CA PRO A 38 17.00 6.98 -2.76
C PRO A 38 16.66 7.14 -1.27
N GLN A 39 15.77 8.08 -0.96
CA GLN A 39 15.32 8.36 0.41
C GLN A 39 14.63 7.16 1.07
N PHE A 40 14.02 6.27 0.28
CA PHE A 40 13.35 5.08 0.76
C PHE A 40 14.23 3.82 0.72
N GLN A 41 15.48 3.92 0.26
CA GLN A 41 16.37 2.76 0.17
C GLN A 41 16.65 2.14 1.55
N TRP A 42 16.76 2.96 2.59
CA TRP A 42 16.87 2.49 3.98
C TRP A 42 15.66 1.65 4.40
N LEU A 43 14.45 2.07 3.98
CA LEU A 43 13.21 1.41 4.33
C LEU A 43 13.13 0.00 3.71
N ALA A 44 13.58 -0.15 2.46
CA ALA A 44 13.63 -1.43 1.76
C ALA A 44 14.58 -2.46 2.41
N MET A 45 15.54 -2.00 3.22
CA MET A 45 16.48 -2.87 3.95
C MET A 45 15.97 -3.29 5.34
N GLN A 46 14.84 -2.77 5.80
CA GLN A 46 14.36 -3.06 7.15
C GLN A 46 13.77 -4.48 7.25
N PRO A 47 14.12 -5.25 8.31
CA PRO A 47 13.50 -6.55 8.56
C PRO A 47 11.98 -6.41 8.68
N GLY A 48 11.25 -7.24 7.95
CA GLY A 48 9.78 -7.23 7.99
C GLY A 48 9.15 -5.99 7.35
N ILE A 49 9.84 -5.32 6.43
CA ILE A 49 9.31 -4.13 5.76
C ILE A 49 7.94 -4.36 5.11
N SER A 50 7.65 -5.55 4.57
CA SER A 50 6.33 -5.87 4.01
C SER A 50 5.21 -5.76 5.06
N PHE A 51 5.49 -6.15 6.31
CA PHE A 51 4.53 -6.02 7.42
C PHE A 51 4.40 -4.57 7.90
N LEU A 52 5.52 -3.85 8.03
CA LEU A 52 5.54 -2.45 8.47
C LEU A 52 4.93 -1.51 7.42
N SER A 53 5.28 -1.69 6.15
CA SER A 53 4.71 -0.93 5.02
C SER A 53 3.20 -1.13 4.92
N ARG A 54 2.68 -2.34 5.17
CA ARG A 54 1.23 -2.54 5.24
C ARG A 54 0.58 -1.70 6.33
N LYS A 55 1.17 -1.60 7.51
CA LYS A 55 0.66 -0.72 8.59
C LYS A 55 0.71 0.75 8.20
N LEU A 56 1.82 1.20 7.61
CA LEU A 56 1.98 2.58 7.14
C LEU A 56 0.98 2.91 6.03
N ASN A 57 0.84 2.04 5.03
CA ASN A 57 -0.12 2.19 3.95
C ASN A 57 -1.55 2.24 4.47
N LEU A 58 -1.91 1.44 5.48
CA LEU A 58 -3.23 1.53 6.11
C LEU A 58 -3.45 2.89 6.79
N LEU A 59 -2.44 3.40 7.51
CA LEU A 59 -2.53 4.67 8.22
C LEU A 59 -2.59 5.85 7.25
N PHE A 60 -1.77 5.84 6.18
CA PHE A 60 -1.80 6.86 5.13
C PHE A 60 -3.06 6.76 4.28
N SER A 61 -3.52 5.55 3.93
CA SER A 61 -4.79 5.39 3.21
C SER A 61 -5.93 5.92 4.04
N PHE A 62 -5.97 5.63 5.35
CA PHE A 62 -6.96 6.18 6.27
C PHE A 62 -6.88 7.70 6.37
N ALA A 63 -5.68 8.27 6.51
CA ALA A 63 -5.50 9.72 6.58
C ALA A 63 -5.84 10.42 5.25
N ALA A 64 -5.64 9.73 4.12
CA ALA A 64 -6.02 10.19 2.79
C ALA A 64 -7.49 9.91 2.44
N LEU A 65 -8.25 9.24 3.32
CA LEU A 65 -9.70 9.18 3.17
C LEU A 65 -10.27 10.58 3.42
N GLU A 66 -10.42 11.33 2.34
CA GLU A 66 -11.21 12.55 2.34
C GLU A 66 -12.68 12.19 2.61
N SER A 67 -13.29 12.87 3.58
CA SER A 67 -14.73 12.77 3.83
C SER A 67 -15.46 13.77 2.95
N THR A 68 -16.46 13.33 2.18
CA THR A 68 -17.35 14.22 1.44
C THR A 68 -18.31 14.98 2.37
N GLU A 69 -18.56 14.43 3.55
CA GLU A 69 -19.48 14.97 4.55
C GLU A 69 -18.72 15.47 5.77
N ARG A 70 -19.29 16.46 6.47
CA ARG A 70 -18.72 16.97 7.72
C ARG A 70 -18.76 15.88 8.79
N PHE A 71 -17.68 15.76 9.57
CA PHE A 71 -17.69 14.91 10.76
C PHE A 71 -18.81 15.36 11.72
N PRO A 72 -19.57 14.44 12.31
CA PRO A 72 -20.66 14.79 13.22
C PRO A 72 -20.10 15.45 14.49
N ILE A 73 -20.73 16.53 14.92
CA ILE A 73 -20.45 17.15 16.22
C ILE A 73 -21.14 16.30 17.28
N LEU A 74 -20.37 15.55 18.05
CA LEU A 74 -20.92 14.70 19.11
C LEU A 74 -21.04 15.49 20.41
N SER A 75 -22.27 15.85 20.77
CA SER A 75 -22.63 16.36 22.09
C SER A 75 -22.88 15.20 23.06
N GLY A 76 -21.81 14.57 23.55
CA GLY A 76 -21.85 13.44 24.49
C GLY A 76 -20.45 13.00 24.98
N PRO A 77 -20.34 12.02 25.89
CA PRO A 77 -19.05 11.55 26.38
C PRO A 77 -18.19 11.01 25.22
N GLN A 78 -16.99 11.57 25.07
CA GLN A 78 -16.05 11.24 24.00
C GLN A 78 -15.37 9.88 24.26
N GLY A 79 -16.13 8.80 24.09
CA GLY A 79 -15.61 7.43 24.25
C GLY A 79 -15.16 6.85 22.93
N PHE A 80 -16.07 6.73 21.97
CA PHE A 80 -15.84 6.03 20.70
C PHE A 80 -16.73 6.58 19.59
N ILE A 81 -16.16 6.80 18.40
CA ILE A 81 -16.88 7.17 17.18
C ILE A 81 -16.65 6.08 16.15
N ALA A 82 -17.72 5.48 15.64
CA ALA A 82 -17.67 4.60 14.48
C ALA A 82 -18.25 5.35 13.29
N ILE A 83 -17.44 5.56 12.25
CA ILE A 83 -17.86 6.21 11.01
C ILE A 83 -17.97 5.14 9.94
N GLN A 84 -19.20 4.93 9.45
CA GLN A 84 -19.46 4.04 8.32
C GLN A 84 -19.45 4.86 7.03
N GLY A 85 -18.50 4.60 6.14
CA GLY A 85 -18.36 5.27 4.85
C GLY A 85 -18.39 4.29 3.69
N ARG A 86 -18.75 4.78 2.50
CA ARG A 86 -18.56 4.06 1.23
C ARG A 86 -17.32 4.61 0.55
N VAL A 87 -16.36 3.75 0.25
CA VAL A 87 -15.17 4.13 -0.52
C VAL A 87 -15.50 4.00 -1.99
N TYR A 88 -15.40 5.11 -2.72
CA TYR A 88 -15.53 5.13 -4.17
C TYR A 88 -14.13 5.31 -4.77
N HIS A 89 -13.67 4.36 -5.58
CA HIS A 89 -12.46 4.55 -6.38
C HIS A 89 -12.84 5.38 -7.62
N ARG A 90 -11.98 6.34 -7.98
CA ARG A 90 -12.09 7.13 -9.21
C ARG A 90 -11.20 6.55 -10.28
#